data_AF-A0A954QEN5-F1
#
_entry.id   AF-A0A954QEN5-F1
#
_cell.length_a   1.000
_cell.length_b   1.000
_cell.length_c   1.000
_cell.angle_alpha   90.00
_cell.angle_beta   90.00
_cell.angle_gamma   90.00
#
_symmetry.space_group_name_H-M   'P 1'
#
loop_
_entity.id
_entity.type
_entity.pdbx_description
1 polymer ?
#
loop_
_entity_poly.entity_id
_entity_poly.type
_entity_poly.pdbx_seq_one_letter_code
_entity_poly.pdbx_strand_id
1 'polypeptide(L)'
;MNLSLSVRIAEGFLSKEHPILPLAELADVALSAGYSALCMRASQIGVNSSAEHVMHAAKMLRANDLSVSMITGDFDIVYNNERGPNALANIGPYLELATALGSTLIRVALKKQEDIPLAQRAADAAREVGIRLVHQCHTLSLFETVESIETTLKAIGRENFGIIYEPANLELCGQSYGRDTLERLAPWIFNVYLQNQRLKPDGAVTLDTWCRGPVAF
;
A
#
# COMPACT_ATOMS: atom_id res chain seq x y z
N MET A 1 6.99 11.91 13.76
CA MET A 1 6.67 10.70 12.96
C MET A 1 5.19 10.42 13.16
N ASN A 2 4.41 10.26 12.09
CA ASN A 2 2.98 9.94 12.20
C ASN A 2 2.84 8.42 12.25
N LEU A 3 2.42 7.87 13.40
CA LEU A 3 2.22 6.43 13.54
C LEU A 3 0.85 6.07 12.98
N SER A 4 0.83 5.16 12.02
CA SER A 4 -0.37 4.68 11.37
C SER A 4 -0.56 3.19 11.57
N LEU A 5 -1.76 2.78 11.98
CA LEU A 5 -2.12 1.37 12.14
C LEU A 5 -2.69 0.85 10.81
N SER A 6 -2.09 -0.22 10.27
CA SER A 6 -2.65 -0.87 9.08
C SER A 6 -3.91 -1.62 9.44
N VAL A 7 -4.99 -1.40 8.69
CA VAL A 7 -6.24 -2.15 8.91
C VAL A 7 -6.11 -3.65 8.63
N ARG A 8 -4.98 -4.10 8.06
CA ARG A 8 -4.63 -5.52 7.93
C ARG A 8 -4.74 -6.29 9.24
N ILE A 9 -4.45 -5.66 10.39
CA ILE A 9 -4.55 -6.34 11.69
C ILE A 9 -5.98 -6.77 12.05
N ALA A 10 -6.97 -6.18 11.37
CA ALA A 10 -8.40 -6.44 11.53
C ALA A 10 -8.98 -7.23 10.35
N GLU A 11 -8.16 -7.83 9.49
CA GLU A 11 -8.60 -8.72 8.42
C GLU A 11 -8.49 -10.19 8.87
N GLY A 12 -9.31 -11.07 8.29
CA GLY A 12 -9.27 -12.50 8.59
C GLY A 12 -7.91 -13.16 8.31
N PHE A 13 -7.63 -14.26 9.01
CA PHE A 13 -6.47 -15.08 8.70
C PHE A 13 -6.59 -15.61 7.26
N LEU A 14 -5.58 -15.32 6.43
CA LEU A 14 -5.54 -15.62 4.98
C LEU A 14 -6.62 -14.96 4.10
N SER A 15 -7.52 -14.14 4.65
CA SER A 15 -8.46 -13.33 3.86
C SER A 15 -8.07 -11.86 3.91
N LYS A 16 -8.08 -11.18 2.76
CA LYS A 16 -7.83 -9.72 2.63
C LYS A 16 -9.12 -8.93 2.37
N GLU A 17 -10.26 -9.60 2.33
CA GLU A 17 -11.54 -9.01 1.93
C GLU A 17 -12.50 -8.85 3.11
N HIS A 18 -12.42 -9.75 4.08
CA HIS A 18 -13.34 -9.76 5.20
C HIS A 18 -12.68 -9.20 6.47
N PRO A 19 -13.20 -8.08 7.00
CA PRO A 19 -12.77 -7.59 8.30
C PRO A 19 -13.32 -8.49 9.42
N ILE A 20 -12.49 -8.78 10.42
CA ILE A 20 -12.86 -9.45 11.67
C ILE A 20 -13.19 -8.47 12.78
N LEU A 21 -12.88 -7.18 12.60
CA LEU A 21 -13.26 -6.08 13.49
C LEU A 21 -13.87 -4.94 12.67
N PRO A 22 -15.01 -4.38 13.09
CA PRO A 22 -15.58 -3.18 12.49
C PRO A 22 -14.62 -1.98 12.57
N LEU A 23 -14.73 -1.06 11.62
CA LEU A 23 -13.86 0.12 11.56
C LEU A 23 -13.90 0.99 12.83
N ALA A 24 -15.07 1.11 13.47
CA ALA A 24 -15.21 1.88 14.71
C ALA A 24 -14.41 1.27 15.86
N GLU A 25 -14.53 -0.05 16.06
CA GLU A 25 -13.75 -0.77 17.09
C GLU A 25 -12.25 -0.71 16.79
N LEU A 26 -11.87 -0.82 15.51
CA LEU A 26 -10.47 -0.66 15.11
C LEU A 26 -9.93 0.75 15.37
N ALA A 27 -10.75 1.79 15.21
CA ALA A 27 -10.38 3.16 15.55
C ALA A 27 -10.10 3.30 17.06
N ASP A 28 -10.95 2.71 17.90
CA ASP A 28 -10.75 2.70 19.36
C ASP A 28 -9.44 1.98 19.75
N VAL A 29 -9.15 0.85 19.11
CA VAL A 29 -7.89 0.10 19.29
C VAL A 29 -6.69 0.97 18.89
N ALA A 30 -6.76 1.64 17.74
CA ALA A 30 -5.69 2.48 17.24
C ALA A 30 -5.37 3.63 18.21
N LEU A 31 -6.40 4.36 18.66
CA LEU A 31 -6.25 5.47 19.59
C LEU A 31 -5.71 5.01 20.95
N SER A 32 -6.25 3.90 21.48
CA SER A 32 -5.81 3.32 22.75
C SER A 32 -4.34 2.86 22.71
N ALA A 33 -3.85 2.47 21.52
CA ALA A 33 -2.46 2.11 21.29
C ALA A 33 -1.56 3.30 20.90
N GLY A 34 -2.10 4.52 20.85
CA GLY A 34 -1.34 5.75 20.56
C GLY A 34 -1.08 6.03 19.08
N TYR A 35 -1.82 5.41 18.17
CA TYR A 35 -1.79 5.75 16.75
C TYR A 35 -2.67 6.97 16.46
N SER A 36 -2.22 7.80 15.52
CA SER A 36 -2.93 9.01 15.05
C SER A 36 -3.49 8.87 13.63
N ALA A 37 -3.31 7.70 13.03
CA ALA A 37 -3.79 7.43 11.68
C ALA A 37 -4.12 5.95 11.45
N LEU A 38 -4.94 5.70 10.43
CA LEU A 38 -5.15 4.39 9.85
C LEU A 38 -4.59 4.33 8.41
N CYS A 39 -3.95 3.22 8.08
CA CYS A 39 -3.61 2.87 6.72
C CYS A 39 -4.74 1.98 6.16
N MET A 40 -5.61 2.61 5.38
CA MET A 40 -6.89 2.08 4.93
C MET A 40 -6.74 1.05 3.80
N ARG A 41 -7.60 0.04 3.82
CA ARG A 41 -7.75 -0.97 2.77
C ARG A 41 -9.23 -1.21 2.47
N ALA A 42 -9.49 -1.75 1.28
CA ALA A 42 -10.82 -2.05 0.77
C ALA A 42 -11.66 -3.01 1.65
N SER A 43 -11.02 -3.77 2.54
CA SER A 43 -11.72 -4.62 3.54
C SER A 43 -12.54 -3.80 4.53
N GLN A 44 -12.12 -2.56 4.81
CA GLN A 44 -12.88 -1.62 5.64
C GLN A 44 -13.61 -0.62 4.76
N ILE A 45 -12.87 0.15 3.95
CA ILE A 45 -13.40 1.16 3.03
C ILE A 45 -12.57 1.17 1.75
N GLY A 46 -13.22 0.97 0.61
CA GLY A 46 -12.61 0.86 -0.72
C GLY A 46 -13.49 1.45 -1.83
N VAL A 47 -13.02 1.36 -3.07
CA VAL A 47 -13.75 1.86 -4.27
C VAL A 47 -15.04 1.08 -4.53
N ASN A 48 -15.18 -0.10 -3.91
CA ASN A 48 -16.39 -0.92 -3.91
C ASN A 48 -17.42 -0.49 -2.84
N SER A 49 -17.07 0.43 -1.94
CA SER A 49 -17.98 0.92 -0.90
C SER A 49 -18.96 1.94 -1.47
N SER A 50 -20.18 1.99 -0.93
CA SER A 50 -21.14 3.03 -1.30
C SER A 50 -20.67 4.40 -0.84
N ALA A 51 -21.08 5.46 -1.54
CA ALA A 51 -20.76 6.84 -1.16
C ALA A 51 -21.23 7.17 0.27
N GLU A 52 -22.39 6.65 0.68
CA GLU A 52 -22.91 6.79 2.05
C GLU A 52 -21.96 6.15 3.08
N HIS A 53 -21.45 4.94 2.80
CA HIS A 53 -20.54 4.26 3.69
C HIS A 53 -19.19 5.00 3.81
N VAL A 54 -18.65 5.48 2.69
CA VAL A 54 -17.43 6.31 2.68
C VAL A 54 -17.62 7.59 3.49
N MET A 55 -18.73 8.30 3.30
CA MET A 55 -19.04 9.52 4.05
C MET A 55 -19.20 9.26 5.55
N HIS A 56 -19.88 8.17 5.91
CA HIS A 56 -20.05 7.77 7.30
C HIS A 56 -18.69 7.47 7.96
N ALA A 57 -17.85 6.68 7.31
CA ALA A 57 -16.50 6.38 7.78
C ALA A 57 -15.65 7.66 7.92
N ALA A 58 -15.65 8.53 6.91
CA ALA A 58 -14.92 9.80 6.95
C ALA A 58 -15.38 10.70 8.11
N LYS A 59 -16.69 10.76 8.39
CA LYS A 59 -17.23 11.51 9.52
C LYS A 59 -16.80 10.92 10.86
N MET A 60 -16.88 9.59 11.00
CA MET A 60 -16.49 8.88 12.22
C MET A 60 -15.00 9.08 12.54
N LEU A 61 -14.13 8.90 11.55
CA LEU A 61 -12.69 9.07 11.71
C LEU A 61 -12.32 10.51 12.10
N ARG A 62 -12.93 11.51 11.46
CA ARG A 62 -12.74 12.93 11.82
C ARG A 62 -13.23 13.26 13.23
N ALA A 63 -14.35 12.68 13.67
CA ALA A 63 -14.87 12.90 15.01
C ALA A 63 -13.94 12.37 16.12
N ASN A 64 -13.09 11.40 15.78
CA ASN A 64 -12.11 10.78 16.66
C ASN A 64 -10.68 11.32 16.47
N ASP A 65 -10.50 12.40 15.70
CA ASP A 65 -9.17 12.96 15.33
C ASP A 65 -8.21 11.91 14.73
N LEU A 66 -8.78 10.92 14.02
CA LEU A 66 -8.03 9.82 13.43
C LEU A 66 -7.92 10.02 11.91
N SER A 67 -6.70 10.25 11.42
CA SER A 67 -6.46 10.52 9.99
C SER A 67 -6.38 9.23 9.16
N VAL A 68 -6.57 9.33 7.84
CA VAL A 68 -6.22 8.24 6.91
C VAL A 68 -4.87 8.55 6.27
N SER A 69 -3.83 7.80 6.63
CA SER A 69 -2.46 8.09 6.16
C SER A 69 -2.20 7.64 4.73
N MET A 70 -2.90 6.60 4.28
CA MET A 70 -2.77 6.01 2.95
C MET A 70 -3.98 5.14 2.66
N ILE A 71 -4.35 5.00 1.38
CA ILE A 71 -5.40 4.09 0.92
C ILE A 71 -4.84 3.04 -0.01
N THR A 72 -5.26 1.80 0.18
CA THR A 72 -5.22 0.74 -0.85
C THR A 72 -6.66 0.44 -1.26
N GLY A 73 -7.07 0.99 -2.40
CA GLY A 73 -8.50 1.20 -2.69
C GLY A 73 -9.30 -0.02 -3.13
N ASP A 74 -8.65 -1.10 -3.55
CA ASP A 74 -9.31 -2.33 -4.00
C ASP A 74 -8.59 -3.59 -3.48
N PHE A 75 -9.13 -4.75 -3.82
CA PHE A 75 -8.55 -6.04 -3.43
C PHE A 75 -7.43 -6.49 -4.36
N ASP A 76 -7.51 -6.20 -5.65
CA ASP A 76 -6.53 -6.65 -6.64
C ASP A 76 -5.12 -6.09 -6.34
N ILE A 77 -5.03 -4.85 -5.85
CA ILE A 77 -3.76 -4.25 -5.38
C ILE A 77 -3.25 -4.96 -4.12
N VAL A 78 -4.11 -5.29 -3.15
CA VAL A 78 -3.70 -5.97 -1.90
C VAL A 78 -3.23 -7.39 -2.18
N TYR A 79 -3.88 -8.10 -3.12
CA TYR A 79 -3.44 -9.42 -3.57
C TYR A 79 -2.23 -9.36 -4.50
N ASN A 80 -1.88 -8.17 -5.01
CA ASN A 80 -0.79 -7.98 -5.97
C ASN A 80 -0.90 -8.92 -7.18
N ASN A 81 -2.12 -9.13 -7.66
CA ASN A 81 -2.41 -10.03 -8.77
C ASN A 81 -2.31 -9.30 -10.12
N GLU A 82 -2.52 -10.02 -11.23
CA GLU A 82 -2.43 -9.47 -12.60
C GLU A 82 -3.39 -8.30 -12.88
N ARG A 83 -4.44 -8.13 -12.08
CA ARG A 83 -5.40 -7.01 -12.21
C ARG A 83 -5.05 -5.81 -11.34
N GLY A 84 -4.08 -5.92 -10.43
CA GLY A 84 -3.64 -4.79 -9.60
C GLY A 84 -3.31 -3.52 -10.40
N PRO A 85 -2.63 -3.61 -11.56
CA PRO A 85 -2.36 -2.44 -12.40
C PRO A 85 -3.59 -1.77 -13.04
N ASN A 86 -4.79 -2.37 -12.98
CA ASN A 86 -6.02 -1.76 -13.53
C ASN A 86 -6.33 -0.41 -12.89
N ALA A 87 -5.93 -0.20 -11.63
CA ALA A 87 -6.07 1.09 -10.95
C ALA A 87 -5.28 2.21 -11.65
N LEU A 88 -4.17 1.91 -12.33
CA LEU A 88 -3.40 2.90 -13.08
C LEU A 88 -4.11 3.32 -14.37
N ALA A 89 -4.82 2.39 -15.01
CA ALA A 89 -5.60 2.68 -16.21
C ALA A 89 -6.86 3.50 -15.90
N ASN A 90 -7.42 3.34 -14.68
CA ASN A 90 -8.61 4.06 -14.22
C ASN A 90 -8.43 4.57 -12.77
N ILE A 91 -7.61 5.60 -12.59
CA ILE A 91 -7.26 6.11 -11.26
C ILE A 91 -8.37 6.95 -10.59
N GLY A 92 -9.33 7.47 -11.37
CA GLY A 92 -10.37 8.41 -10.92
C GLY A 92 -11.08 7.99 -9.63
N PRO A 93 -11.68 6.78 -9.55
CA PRO A 93 -12.37 6.32 -8.33
C PRO A 93 -11.47 6.29 -7.09
N TYR A 94 -10.17 6.05 -7.26
CA TYR A 94 -9.21 6.03 -6.15
C TYR A 94 -8.89 7.45 -5.66
N LEU A 95 -8.82 8.42 -6.57
CA LEU A 95 -8.65 9.83 -6.23
C LEU A 95 -9.88 10.38 -5.50
N GLU A 96 -11.09 10.03 -5.94
CA GLU A 96 -12.34 10.38 -5.29
C GLU A 96 -12.40 9.81 -3.86
N LEU A 97 -12.08 8.51 -3.71
CA LEU A 97 -12.01 7.86 -2.41
C LEU A 97 -11.00 8.54 -1.47
N ALA A 98 -9.80 8.85 -1.99
CA ALA A 98 -8.77 9.52 -1.22
C ALA A 98 -9.17 10.92 -0.78
N THR A 99 -9.80 11.68 -1.67
CA THR A 99 -10.34 13.00 -1.35
C THR A 99 -11.43 12.90 -0.27
N ALA A 100 -12.35 11.94 -0.39
CA ALA A 100 -13.44 11.76 0.57
C ALA A 100 -12.94 11.39 1.97
N LEU A 101 -11.89 10.57 2.05
CA LEU A 101 -11.24 10.16 3.29
C LEU A 101 -10.17 11.14 3.80
N GLY A 102 -9.84 12.19 3.04
CA GLY A 102 -8.79 13.15 3.38
C GLY A 102 -7.36 12.60 3.33
N SER A 103 -7.13 11.53 2.55
CA SER A 103 -5.79 10.94 2.36
C SER A 103 -5.09 11.58 1.17
N THR A 104 -3.79 11.83 1.29
CA THR A 104 -2.94 12.36 0.20
C THR A 104 -2.03 11.29 -0.41
N LEU A 105 -2.23 10.01 -0.06
CA LEU A 105 -1.36 8.91 -0.47
C LEU A 105 -2.18 7.70 -0.89
N ILE A 106 -1.93 7.18 -2.09
CA ILE A 106 -2.61 6.00 -2.64
C ILE A 106 -1.58 4.95 -3.02
N ARG A 107 -1.79 3.72 -2.55
CA ARG A 107 -1.05 2.56 -3.04
C ARG A 107 -1.60 2.09 -4.38
N VAL A 108 -0.71 1.85 -5.32
CA VAL A 108 -0.97 1.26 -6.65
C VAL A 108 -0.09 0.03 -6.88
N ALA A 109 -0.37 -0.74 -7.94
CA ALA A 109 0.40 -1.91 -8.34
C ALA A 109 0.92 -1.79 -9.78
N LEU A 110 2.16 -2.23 -10.03
CA LEU A 110 2.85 -2.28 -11.33
C LEU A 110 3.55 -3.63 -11.44
N LYS A 111 3.30 -4.37 -12.51
CA LYS A 111 3.87 -5.70 -12.74
C LYS A 111 4.69 -5.78 -14.01
N LYS A 112 4.41 -4.98 -15.02
CA LYS A 112 5.05 -5.09 -16.34
C LYS A 112 5.53 -3.72 -16.81
N GLN A 113 6.48 -3.69 -17.73
CA GLN A 113 7.05 -2.42 -18.22
C GLN A 113 5.98 -1.55 -18.92
N GLU A 114 4.97 -2.20 -19.50
CA GLU A 114 3.80 -1.56 -20.10
C GLU A 114 2.93 -0.79 -19.10
N ASP A 115 3.08 -1.07 -17.79
CA ASP A 115 2.39 -0.34 -16.72
C ASP A 115 3.02 1.05 -16.47
N ILE A 116 4.26 1.29 -16.89
CA ILE A 116 4.96 2.56 -16.61
C ILE A 116 4.26 3.77 -17.26
N PRO A 117 3.87 3.74 -18.55
CA PRO A 117 3.09 4.83 -19.14
C PRO A 117 1.73 5.05 -18.45
N LEU A 118 1.12 3.99 -17.91
CA LEU A 118 -0.13 4.11 -17.13
C LEU A 118 0.15 4.80 -15.80
N ALA A 119 1.22 4.41 -15.09
CA ALA A 119 1.64 5.03 -13.85
C ALA A 119 1.98 6.52 -14.02
N GLN A 120 2.63 6.89 -15.11
CA GLN A 120 2.90 8.30 -15.45
C GLN A 120 1.60 9.10 -15.59
N ARG A 121 0.64 8.61 -16.37
CA ARG A 121 -0.67 9.29 -16.54
C ARG A 121 -1.46 9.35 -15.23
N ALA A 122 -1.46 8.27 -14.46
CA ALA A 122 -2.12 8.23 -13.17
C ALA A 122 -1.49 9.22 -12.17
N ALA A 123 -0.16 9.32 -12.16
CA ALA A 123 0.57 10.27 -11.34
C ALA A 123 0.28 11.72 -11.76
N ASP A 124 0.25 12.00 -13.06
CA ASP A 124 -0.11 13.32 -13.58
C ASP A 124 -1.52 13.71 -13.13
N ALA A 125 -2.51 12.81 -13.23
CA ALA A 125 -3.87 13.05 -12.72
C ALA A 125 -3.94 13.21 -11.20
N ALA A 126 -3.19 12.40 -10.44
CA ALA A 126 -3.14 12.50 -8.98
C ALA A 126 -2.52 13.83 -8.53
N ARG A 127 -1.55 14.36 -9.27
CA ARG A 127 -0.90 15.65 -8.98
C ARG A 127 -1.89 16.80 -9.02
N GLU A 128 -2.83 16.80 -9.97
CA GLU A 128 -3.85 17.87 -10.12
C GLU A 128 -4.73 18.02 -8.88
N VAL A 129 -4.85 16.97 -8.06
CA VAL A 129 -5.61 16.96 -6.80
C VAL A 129 -4.72 16.85 -5.55
N GLY A 130 -3.41 17.04 -5.69
CA GLY A 130 -2.47 17.04 -4.56
C GLY A 130 -2.22 15.66 -3.94
N ILE A 131 -2.45 14.58 -4.69
CA ILE A 131 -2.26 13.19 -4.24
C ILE A 131 -0.93 12.63 -4.78
N ARG A 132 -0.25 11.87 -3.92
CA ARG A 132 0.93 11.07 -4.28
C ARG A 132 0.55 9.61 -4.46
N LEU A 133 1.19 8.95 -5.42
CA LEU A 133 1.06 7.52 -5.67
C LEU A 133 2.29 6.79 -5.14
N VAL A 134 2.08 5.60 -4.59
CA VAL A 134 3.16 4.74 -4.11
C VAL A 134 2.98 3.31 -4.55
N HIS A 135 4.08 2.65 -4.88
CA HIS A 135 4.11 1.20 -4.98
C HIS A 135 4.81 0.60 -3.75
N GLN A 136 4.34 -0.54 -3.25
CA GLN A 136 5.01 -1.24 -2.15
C GLN A 136 6.24 -2.00 -2.67
N CYS A 137 7.35 -2.02 -1.94
CA CYS A 137 8.37 -3.05 -2.19
C CYS A 137 7.68 -4.42 -2.01
N HIS A 138 7.50 -5.19 -3.08
CA HIS A 138 6.62 -6.36 -3.03
C HIS A 138 7.06 -7.41 -4.04
N THR A 139 6.90 -8.69 -3.67
CA THR A 139 7.14 -9.83 -4.56
C THR A 139 6.26 -9.76 -5.81
N LEU A 140 6.66 -10.45 -6.88
CA LEU A 140 5.92 -10.56 -8.14
C LEU A 140 5.57 -9.21 -8.77
N SER A 141 6.47 -8.24 -8.71
CA SER A 141 6.24 -6.91 -9.25
C SER A 141 7.54 -6.28 -9.76
N LEU A 142 7.44 -5.19 -10.52
CA LEU A 142 8.63 -4.40 -10.87
C LEU A 142 9.36 -3.83 -9.65
N PHE A 143 8.74 -3.89 -8.46
CA PHE A 143 9.28 -3.43 -7.20
C PHE A 143 9.79 -4.58 -6.32
N GLU A 144 10.18 -5.70 -6.92
CA GLU A 144 10.65 -6.88 -6.19
C GLU A 144 12.13 -6.79 -5.75
N THR A 145 13.01 -6.26 -6.61
CA THR A 145 14.44 -6.11 -6.32
C THR A 145 14.83 -4.65 -6.16
N VAL A 146 15.88 -4.36 -5.38
CA VAL A 146 16.31 -2.96 -5.14
C VAL A 146 16.70 -2.25 -6.44
N GLU A 147 17.39 -2.97 -7.34
CA GLU A 147 17.76 -2.46 -8.66
C GLU A 147 16.55 -2.19 -9.56
N SER A 148 15.58 -3.11 -9.59
CA SER A 148 14.36 -2.95 -10.38
C SER A 148 13.51 -1.79 -9.85
N ILE A 149 13.37 -1.66 -8.51
CA ILE A 149 12.70 -0.52 -7.87
C ILE A 149 13.29 0.80 -8.38
N GLU A 150 14.60 0.97 -8.25
CA GLU A 150 15.26 2.22 -8.66
C GLU A 150 15.11 2.49 -10.16
N THR A 151 15.28 1.45 -10.99
CA THR A 151 15.15 1.55 -12.44
C THR A 151 13.74 1.96 -12.85
N THR A 152 12.72 1.33 -12.27
CA THR A 152 11.31 1.65 -12.53
C THR A 152 10.94 3.05 -12.04
N LEU A 153 11.41 3.48 -10.86
CA LEU A 153 11.14 4.84 -10.35
C LEU A 153 11.76 5.92 -11.26
N LYS A 154 12.99 5.70 -11.74
CA LYS A 154 13.63 6.59 -12.73
C LYS A 154 12.85 6.64 -14.03
N ALA A 155 12.35 5.51 -14.52
CA ALA A 155 11.56 5.43 -15.74
C ALA A 155 10.18 6.11 -15.59
N ILE A 156 9.54 6.01 -14.42
CA ILE A 156 8.31 6.75 -14.12
C ILE A 156 8.60 8.26 -14.13
N GLY A 157 9.64 8.72 -13.43
CA GLY A 157 10.12 10.11 -13.52
C GLY A 157 9.06 11.14 -13.13
N ARG A 158 8.33 10.91 -12.03
CA ARG A 158 7.33 11.82 -11.48
C ARG A 158 7.57 12.05 -9.99
N GLU A 159 7.62 13.32 -9.59
CA GLU A 159 7.93 13.73 -8.21
C GLU A 159 6.86 13.30 -7.19
N ASN A 160 5.61 13.08 -7.63
CA ASN A 160 4.54 12.59 -6.79
C ASN A 160 4.37 11.05 -6.86
N PHE A 161 5.35 10.33 -7.40
CA PHE A 161 5.38 8.87 -7.41
C PHE A 161 6.57 8.35 -6.60
N GLY A 162 6.30 7.45 -5.65
CA GLY A 162 7.33 6.90 -4.77
C GLY A 162 7.05 5.46 -4.34
N ILE A 163 7.63 5.08 -3.20
CA ILE A 163 7.50 3.74 -2.63
C ILE A 163 7.02 3.74 -1.18
N ILE A 164 6.37 2.63 -0.84
CA ILE A 164 6.26 2.16 0.54
C ILE A 164 7.47 1.24 0.77
N TYR A 165 8.42 1.69 1.57
CA TYR A 165 9.57 0.87 1.94
C TYR A 165 9.14 -0.20 2.94
N GLU A 166 9.43 -1.47 2.64
CA GLU A 166 9.07 -2.58 3.52
C GLU A 166 10.19 -3.63 3.56
N PRO A 167 10.96 -3.68 4.67
CA PRO A 167 12.04 -4.64 4.84
C PRO A 167 11.62 -6.10 4.69
N ALA A 168 10.43 -6.47 5.18
CA ALA A 168 9.94 -7.85 5.16
C ALA A 168 9.83 -8.42 3.73
N ASN A 169 9.32 -7.63 2.77
CA ASN A 169 9.26 -8.04 1.37
C ASN A 169 10.64 -8.10 0.70
N LEU A 170 11.55 -7.17 1.05
CA LEU A 170 12.93 -7.24 0.56
C LEU A 170 13.66 -8.48 1.11
N GLU A 171 13.43 -8.85 2.37
CA GLU A 171 13.97 -10.07 2.99
C GLU A 171 13.46 -11.34 2.30
N LEU A 172 12.16 -11.41 1.98
CA LEU A 172 11.58 -12.50 1.17
C LEU A 172 12.31 -12.62 -0.18
N CYS A 173 12.60 -11.50 -0.81
CA CYS A 173 13.33 -11.43 -2.08
C CYS A 173 14.86 -11.58 -1.94
N GLY A 174 15.37 -11.82 -0.72
CA GLY A 174 16.81 -11.97 -0.45
C GLY A 174 17.62 -10.72 -0.79
N GLN A 175 16.95 -9.56 -0.81
CA GLN A 175 17.55 -8.28 -1.09
C GLN A 175 18.07 -7.65 0.20
N SER A 176 19.11 -6.82 0.08
CA SER A 176 19.52 -5.98 1.20
C SER A 176 18.41 -4.99 1.56
N TYR A 177 18.08 -4.88 2.84
CA TYR A 177 17.11 -3.93 3.39
C TYR A 177 17.71 -3.03 4.49
N GLY A 178 19.04 -3.03 4.59
CA GLY A 178 19.77 -2.25 5.60
C GLY A 178 19.90 -0.77 5.24
N ARG A 179 20.75 -0.07 6.00
CA ARG A 179 21.03 1.36 5.85
C ARG A 179 21.37 1.76 4.40
N ASP A 180 22.25 1.02 3.74
CA ASP A 180 22.69 1.37 2.38
C ASP A 180 21.53 1.34 1.38
N THR A 181 20.61 0.38 1.52
CA THR A 181 19.39 0.31 0.71
C THR A 181 18.44 1.47 1.02
N LEU A 182 18.27 1.79 2.31
CA LEU A 182 17.46 2.93 2.73
C LEU A 182 17.99 4.24 2.14
N GLU A 183 19.30 4.49 2.23
CA GLU A 183 19.94 5.68 1.68
C GLU A 183 19.82 5.74 0.15
N ARG A 184 19.99 4.59 -0.53
CA ARG A 184 19.83 4.48 -1.99
C ARG A 184 18.42 4.80 -2.46
N LEU A 185 17.38 4.36 -1.74
CA LEU A 185 15.99 4.55 -2.13
C LEU A 185 15.33 5.78 -1.48
N ALA A 186 16.00 6.43 -0.52
CA ALA A 186 15.49 7.56 0.26
C ALA A 186 14.78 8.65 -0.56
N PRO A 187 15.25 9.05 -1.77
CA PRO A 187 14.58 10.07 -2.56
C PRO A 187 13.13 9.74 -2.94
N TRP A 188 12.75 8.46 -2.93
CA TRP A 188 11.42 7.99 -3.32
C TRP A 188 10.61 7.40 -2.16
N ILE A 189 11.13 7.36 -0.93
CA ILE A 189 10.39 6.78 0.22
C ILE A 189 9.36 7.79 0.71
N PHE A 190 8.08 7.49 0.47
CA PHE A 190 6.96 8.32 0.96
C PHE A 190 6.24 7.70 2.15
N ASN A 191 6.40 6.39 2.35
CA ASN A 191 5.85 5.66 3.48
C ASN A 191 6.75 4.47 3.85
N VAL A 192 6.60 3.96 5.07
CA VAL A 192 7.34 2.78 5.55
C VAL A 192 6.36 1.83 6.22
N TYR A 193 6.42 0.56 5.86
CA TYR A 193 5.77 -0.50 6.61
C TYR A 193 6.77 -1.22 7.48
N LEU A 194 6.39 -1.35 8.76
CA LEU A 194 7.14 -2.10 9.74
C LEU A 194 6.39 -3.40 10.05
N GLN A 195 6.95 -4.51 9.58
CA GLN A 195 6.48 -5.85 9.84
C GLN A 195 7.69 -6.70 10.22
N ASN A 196 7.48 -7.69 11.08
CA ASN A 196 8.47 -8.71 11.38
C ASN A 196 8.00 -10.07 10.86
N GLN A 197 8.93 -10.90 10.45
CA GLN A 197 8.68 -12.25 9.96
C GLN A 197 9.88 -13.14 10.28
N ARG A 198 9.72 -14.46 10.10
CA ARG A 198 10.82 -15.42 10.26
C ARG A 198 10.80 -16.39 9.11
N LEU A 199 11.75 -16.26 8.19
CA LEU A 199 11.89 -17.20 7.09
C LEU A 199 12.31 -18.58 7.61
N LYS A 200 11.60 -19.63 7.19
CA LYS A 200 11.93 -21.01 7.55
C LYS A 200 11.38 -21.98 6.50
N PRO A 201 12.07 -23.11 6.20
CA PRO A 201 11.61 -24.05 5.18
C PRO A 201 10.23 -24.68 5.45
N ASP A 202 9.85 -24.81 6.73
CA ASP A 202 8.57 -25.32 7.22
C ASP A 202 7.60 -24.17 7.59
N GLY A 203 7.69 -23.04 6.88
CA GLY A 203 6.79 -21.90 7.02
C GLY A 203 5.33 -22.30 6.89
N ALA A 204 4.46 -21.64 7.64
CA ALA A 204 3.01 -21.86 7.51
C ALA A 204 2.45 -21.19 6.25
N VAL A 205 3.17 -20.17 5.74
CA VAL A 205 2.80 -19.42 4.55
C VAL A 205 3.96 -19.44 3.57
N THR A 206 3.65 -19.55 2.28
CA THR A 206 4.62 -19.47 1.19
C THR A 206 4.21 -18.36 0.24
N LEU A 207 5.17 -17.54 -0.18
CA LEU A 207 4.99 -16.55 -1.22
C LEU A 207 5.94 -16.82 -2.38
N ASP A 208 5.44 -16.68 -3.60
CA ASP A 208 6.27 -16.72 -4.80
C ASP A 208 7.01 -15.39 -4.99
N THR A 209 8.22 -15.49 -5.52
CA THR A 209 9.06 -14.37 -5.94
C THR A 209 9.60 -14.65 -7.35
N TRP A 210 9.88 -13.62 -8.15
CA TRP A 210 10.55 -13.79 -9.44
C TRP A 210 12.04 -14.09 -9.29
N CYS A 211 12.70 -13.49 -8.31
CA CYS A 211 14.14 -13.59 -8.14
C CYS A 211 14.62 -14.84 -7.38
N ARG A 212 13.77 -15.48 -6.55
CA ARG A 212 14.16 -16.61 -5.70
C ARG A 212 13.22 -17.82 -5.79
N GLY A 213 12.11 -17.72 -6.52
CA GLY A 213 11.04 -18.72 -6.48
C GLY A 213 10.26 -18.66 -5.16
N PRO A 214 9.61 -19.77 -4.75
CA PRO A 214 8.80 -19.82 -3.54
C PRO A 214 9.64 -19.69 -2.26
N VAL A 215 9.18 -18.86 -1.32
CA VAL A 215 9.82 -18.63 -0.01
C VAL A 215 8.80 -18.77 1.10
N ALA A 216 9.12 -19.59 2.10
CA ALA A 216 8.24 -19.90 3.24
C ALA A 216 8.64 -19.16 4.53
N PHE A 217 7.65 -18.78 5.34
CA PHE A 217 7.79 -18.07 6.62
C PHE A 217 6.66 -18.41 7.61
#